data_AF-A0A6B3P0C6-F1
#
_entry.id   AF-A0A6B3P0C6-F1
#
_cell.length_a   1.000
_cell.length_b   1.000
_cell.length_c   1.000
_cell.angle_alpha   90.00
_cell.angle_beta   90.00
_cell.angle_gamma   90.00
#
_symmetry.space_group_name_H-M   'P 1'
#
loop_
_entity.id
_entity.type
_entity.pdbx_description
1 polymer ?
#
loop_
_entity_poly.entity_id
_entity_poly.type
_entity_poly.pdbx_seq_one_letter_code
_entity_poly.pdbx_strand_id
1 'polypeptide(L)' 'MANLVDKIQQAEAFTCEVLAAVRRYYEAKGLLPPDEVERLRLEVASLMQAVSEYQQSALGGQAATRH' A
#
# COMPACT_ATOMS: atom_id res chain seq x y z
N MET A 1 13.64 3.14 19.73
CA MET A 1 14.07 3.33 18.32
C MET A 1 14.08 1.95 17.70
N ALA A 2 13.13 1.63 16.80
CA ALA A 2 13.11 0.32 16.13
C ALA A 2 14.43 0.11 15.35
N ASN A 3 14.98 -1.09 15.39
CA ASN A 3 16.23 -1.42 14.68
C ASN A 3 15.97 -1.38 13.16
N LEU A 4 16.99 -1.11 12.36
CA LEU A 4 16.93 -1.12 10.90
C LEU A 4 16.34 -2.44 10.36
N VAL A 5 16.64 -3.57 11.02
CA VAL A 5 16.09 -4.89 10.66
C VAL A 5 14.56 -4.93 10.78
N ASP A 6 13.99 -4.37 11.85
CA ASP A 6 12.54 -4.32 12.07
C ASP A 6 11.84 -3.48 10.99
N LYS A 7 12.46 -2.35 10.61
CA LYS A 7 11.97 -1.47 9.54
C LYS A 7 11.99 -2.14 8.17
N ILE A 8 13.01 -2.96 7.89
CA ILE A 8 13.11 -3.72 6.64
C ILE A 8 12.05 -4.82 6.59
N GLN A 9 11.89 -5.60 7.67
CA GLN A 9 10.86 -6.64 7.73
C GLN A 9 9.44 -6.08 7.60
N GLN A 10 9.18 -4.94 8.24
CA GLN A 10 7.90 -4.25 8.10
C GLN A 10 7.66 -3.76 6.66
N ALA A 11 8.68 -3.22 6.00
CA ALA A 11 8.59 -2.79 4.61
C ALA A 11 8.36 -3.95 3.63
N GLU A 12 9.01 -5.10 3.86
CA GLU A 12 8.84 -6.32 3.05
C GLU A 12 7.43 -6.89 3.19
N ALA A 13 6.95 -7.05 4.44
CA ALA A 13 5.60 -7.54 4.69
C ALA A 13 4.55 -6.65 4.02
N PHE A 14 4.73 -5.34 4.12
CA PHE A 14 3.82 -4.36 3.54
C PHE A 14 3.84 -4.37 2.01
N THR A 15 5.01 -4.57 1.41
CA THR A 15 5.15 -4.73 -0.05
C THR A 15 4.42 -5.98 -0.55
N CYS A 16 4.55 -7.11 0.16
CA CYS A 16 3.83 -8.34 -0.19
C CYS A 16 2.31 -8.17 -0.14
N GLU A 17 1.79 -7.47 0.88
CA GLU A 17 0.35 -7.21 1.02
C GLU A 17 -0.19 -6.37 -0.15
N VAL A 18 0.50 -5.28 -0.50
CA VAL A 18 0.14 -4.42 -1.63
C VAL A 18 0.14 -5.20 -2.94
N LEU A 19 1.19 -6.00 -3.18
CA LEU A 19 1.28 -6.82 -4.40
C LEU A 19 0.15 -7.86 -4.47
N ALA A 20 -0.21 -8.47 -3.35
CA ALA A 20 -1.33 -9.41 -3.28
C ALA A 20 -2.68 -8.73 -3.57
N ALA A 21 -2.91 -7.52 -3.05
CA ALA A 21 -4.12 -6.75 -3.32
C ALA A 21 -4.20 -6.31 -4.79
N VAL A 22 -3.09 -5.82 -5.34
CA VAL A 22 -2.99 -5.44 -6.76
C VAL A 22 -3.28 -6.64 -7.66
N ARG A 23 -2.70 -7.79 -7.34
CA ARG A 23 -2.94 -9.04 -8.08
C ARG A 23 -4.42 -9.43 -8.06
N ARG A 24 -5.06 -9.44 -6.87
CA ARG A 24 -6.50 -9.74 -6.73
C ARG A 24 -7.36 -8.79 -7.56
N TYR A 25 -7.05 -7.50 -7.55
CA TYR A 25 -7.76 -6.51 -8.37
C TYR A 25 -7.64 -6.80 -9.87
N TYR A 26 -6.45 -7.10 -10.37
CA TYR A 26 -6.26 -7.41 -11.78
C TYR A 26 -6.88 -8.73 -12.20
N GLU A 27 -6.80 -9.76 -11.37
CA GLU A 27 -7.47 -11.05 -11.61
C GLU A 27 -9.00 -10.89 -11.63
N ALA A 28 -9.57 -10.00 -10.81
CA ALA A 28 -11.00 -9.73 -10.81
C ALA A 28 -11.51 -8.98 -12.06
N LYS A 29 -10.64 -8.28 -12.79
CA LYS A 29 -11.06 -7.53 -13.98
C LYS A 29 -11.60 -8.46 -15.06
N GLY A 30 -12.86 -8.26 -15.42
CA GLY A 30 -13.54 -9.07 -16.44
C GLY A 30 -14.01 -10.43 -15.94
N LEU A 31 -13.76 -10.80 -14.68
CA LEU A 31 -14.31 -11.99 -14.04
C LEU A 31 -15.43 -11.65 -13.04
N LEU A 32 -15.25 -10.57 -12.26
CA LEU A 32 -16.20 -10.17 -11.23
C LEU A 32 -17.08 -8.99 -11.67
N PRO A 33 -18.25 -8.80 -11.02
CA PRO A 33 -19.08 -7.62 -11.24
C PRO A 33 -18.33 -6.31 -10.99
N PRO A 34 -18.69 -5.22 -11.69
CA PRO A 34 -18.03 -3.92 -11.55
C PRO A 34 -17.93 -3.42 -10.11
N ASP A 35 -18.96 -3.62 -9.30
CA ASP A 35 -18.98 -3.21 -7.89
C ASP A 35 -17.91 -3.93 -7.07
N GLU A 36 -17.66 -5.20 -7.35
CA GLU A 36 -16.63 -5.97 -6.65
C GLU A 36 -15.22 -5.55 -7.08
N VAL A 37 -15.06 -5.27 -8.37
CA VAL A 37 -13.80 -4.74 -8.92
C VAL A 37 -13.50 -3.36 -8.33
N GLU A 38 -14.52 -2.50 -8.14
CA GLU A 38 -14.32 -1.18 -7.52
C GLU A 38 -13.96 -1.31 -6.03
N ARG A 39 -14.56 -2.25 -5.29
CA ARG A 39 -14.14 -2.53 -3.90
C ARG A 39 -12.66 -2.91 -3.83
N LEU A 40 -12.21 -3.80 -4.71
CA LEU A 40 -10.79 -4.18 -4.79
C LEU A 40 -9.90 -3.02 -5.21
N ARG A 41 -10.38 -2.14 -6.10
CA ARG A 41 -9.65 -0.91 -6.47
C ARG A 41 -9.46 0.02 -5.27
N LEU A 42 -10.50 0.19 -4.46
CA LEU A 42 -10.44 1.02 -3.24
C LEU A 42 -9.51 0.43 -2.19
N GLU A 43 -9.50 -0.90 -2.02
CA GLU A 43 -8.54 -1.60 -1.14
C GLU A 43 -7.10 -1.32 -1.58
N VAL A 44 -6.79 -1.48 -2.88
CA VAL A 44 -5.47 -1.17 -3.44
C VAL A 44 -5.10 0.31 -3.24
N ALA A 45 -6.04 1.24 -3.46
CA ALA A 45 -5.80 2.67 -3.28
C ALA A 45 -5.49 3.01 -1.81
N SER A 46 -6.22 2.43 -0.86
CA SER A 46 -5.98 2.60 0.58
C SER A 46 -4.61 2.07 0.99
N LEU A 47 -4.20 0.91 0.48
CA LEU A 47 -2.89 0.33 0.77
C LEU A 47 -1.76 1.19 0.22
N MET A 48 -1.88 1.72 -1.00
CA MET A 48 -0.87 2.63 -1.56
C MET A 48 -0.75 3.96 -0.80
N GLN A 49 -1.86 4.47 -0.27
CA GLN A 49 -1.84 5.64 0.61
C GLN A 49 -1.04 5.35 1.89
N ALA A 50 -1.29 4.20 2.52
CA ALA A 50 -0.57 3.79 3.72
C ALA A 50 0.93 3.51 3.46
N VAL A 51 1.30 3.00 2.27
CA VAL A 51 2.71 2.94 1.80
C VAL A 51 3.35 4.31 1.75
N SER A 52 2.65 5.29 1.18
CA SER A 52 3.16 6.65 1.07
C SER A 52 3.39 7.27 2.46
N GLU A 53 2.46 7.08 3.39
CA GLU A 53 2.57 7.55 4.78
C GLU A 53 3.70 6.84 5.55
N TYR A 54 3.86 5.53 5.36
CA TYR A 54 4.96 4.77 5.94
C TYR A 54 6.31 5.26 5.40
N GLN A 55 6.45 5.44 4.09
CA GLN A 55 7.68 5.94 3.49
C GLN A 55 8.03 7.35 3.99
N GLN A 56 7.03 8.25 4.07
CA GLN A 56 7.23 9.60 4.60
C GLN A 56 7.71 9.58 6.06
N SER A 57 7.07 8.77 6.91
CA SER A 57 7.40 8.69 8.34
C SER A 57 8.69 7.91 8.63
N ALA A 58 8.97 6.86 7.87
CA ALA A 58 10.10 5.96 8.11
C ALA A 58 11.42 6.44 7.47
N LEU A 59 11.35 7.13 6.33
CA LEU A 59 12.51 7.58 5.54
C LEU A 59 12.81 9.07 5.69
N GLY A 60 12.04 9.81 6.49
CA GLY A 60 12.33 11.22 6.79
C GLY A 60 12.18 12.15 5.59
N GLY A 61 11.20 11.88 4.72
CA GLY A 61 10.87 12.78 3.61
C GLY A 61 10.29 14.08 4.15
N GLN A 62 11.09 15.15 4.19
CA GLN A 62 10.58 16.51 4.33
C GLN A 62 9.57 16.78 3.20
N ALA A 63 8.29 16.83 3.54
CA ALA A 63 7.37 17.79 2.96
C ALA A 63 6.89 18.70 4.10
N ALA A 64 7.81 19.52 4.57
CA ALA A 64 7.45 20.78 5.18
C ALA A 64 6.84 21.69 4.10
N THR A 65 5.61 21.42 3.71
CA THR A 65 4.69 22.40 3.10
C THR A 65 3.27 21.91 3.35
N ARG A 66 2.82 22.14 4.58
CA ARG A 66 1.43 22.57 4.80
C ARG A 66 1.29 23.91 4.06
N HIS A 67 0.52 23.93 2.99
CA HIS A 67 -0.13 25.13 2.48
C HIS A 67 -1.62 24.88 2.44
#